data_AF-A0A0G3WIY5-F1
#
_entry.id   AF-A0A0G3WIY5-F1
#
_cell.length_a   1.000
_cell.length_b   1.000
_cell.length_c   1.000
_cell.angle_alpha   90.00
_cell.angle_beta   90.00
_cell.angle_gamma   90.00
#
_symmetry.space_group_name_H-M   'P 1'
#
loop_
_entity.id
_entity.type
_entity.pdbx_description
1 polymer ?
#
loop_
_entity_poly.entity_id
_entity_poly.type
_entity_poly.pdbx_seq_one_letter_code
_entity_poly.pdbx_strand_id
1 'polypeptide(L)'
;MENFLPIRFKHNFLKLENQSSAQLILAKEINFKNDKDFVFVNYDAAYLTDDCSIKFHDLPDGKYLLLLFVGYDNILFTTLRKNNKENREKYAKNVGRYFEIIIEE
;
A
#
# COMPACT_ATOMS: atom_id res chain seq x y z
N MET A 1 3.87 7.82 -23.79
CA MET A 1 3.32 6.72 -22.98
C MET A 1 4.00 6.82 -21.63
N GLU A 2 3.28 7.23 -20.60
CA GLU A 2 3.83 7.22 -19.24
C GLU A 2 4.07 5.76 -18.83
N ASN A 3 5.32 5.40 -18.54
CA ASN A 3 5.64 4.06 -18.05
C ASN A 3 5.17 3.98 -16.59
N PHE A 4 4.01 3.36 -16.37
CA PHE A 4 3.52 3.04 -15.03
C PHE A 4 4.44 2.01 -14.36
N LEU A 5 4.74 2.22 -13.09
CA LEU A 5 5.45 1.23 -12.28
C LEU A 5 4.43 0.29 -11.60
N PRO A 6 4.60 -1.03 -11.63
CA PRO A 6 3.60 -1.91 -11.04
C PRO A 6 3.67 -1.89 -9.51
N ILE A 7 2.55 -1.78 -8.81
CA ILE A 7 2.41 -2.07 -7.39
C ILE A 7 1.44 -3.23 -7.20
N ARG A 8 1.94 -4.31 -6.60
CA ARG A 8 1.18 -5.56 -6.41
C ARG A 8 0.57 -5.63 -5.03
N PHE A 9 -0.68 -6.08 -4.97
CA PHE A 9 -1.43 -6.36 -3.76
C PHE A 9 -1.94 -7.80 -3.83
N LYS A 10 -1.83 -8.53 -2.71
CA LYS A 10 -2.30 -9.93 -2.62
C LYS A 10 -3.81 -10.08 -2.53
N HIS A 11 -4.50 -8.99 -2.18
CA HIS A 11 -5.95 -8.98 -1.98
C HIS A 11 -6.50 -7.64 -2.47
N ASN A 12 -7.78 -7.61 -2.79
CA ASN A 12 -8.49 -6.36 -2.99
C ASN A 12 -8.78 -5.72 -1.63
N PHE A 13 -7.86 -4.87 -1.17
CA PHE A 13 -8.04 -4.14 0.07
C PHE A 13 -9.12 -3.08 -0.09
N LEU A 14 -9.96 -2.91 0.93
CA LEU A 14 -11.08 -1.96 0.91
C LEU A 14 -10.62 -0.53 0.59
N LYS A 15 -9.41 -0.16 1.03
CA LYS A 15 -8.79 1.15 0.81
C LYS A 15 -8.48 1.47 -0.67
N LEU A 16 -8.41 0.46 -1.54
CA LEU A 16 -8.05 0.67 -2.95
C LEU A 16 -9.23 1.15 -3.78
N GLU A 17 -10.47 0.99 -3.31
CA GLU A 17 -11.70 1.41 -3.99
C GLU A 17 -11.72 1.09 -5.51
N ASN A 18 -11.18 -0.08 -5.90
CA ASN A 18 -11.07 -0.56 -7.29
C ASN A 18 -10.28 0.37 -8.25
N GLN A 19 -9.31 1.12 -7.73
CA GLN A 19 -8.41 1.91 -8.55
C GLN A 19 -7.46 1.05 -9.40
N SER A 20 -7.26 1.44 -10.65
CA SER A 20 -6.30 0.81 -11.57
C SER A 20 -4.92 1.46 -11.56
N SER A 21 -4.82 2.74 -11.18
CA SER A 21 -3.54 3.43 -11.02
C SER A 21 -3.60 4.53 -9.97
N ALA A 22 -2.43 4.88 -9.43
CA ALA A 22 -2.31 5.93 -8.44
C ALA A 22 -0.93 6.59 -8.45
N GLN A 23 -0.87 7.88 -8.14
CA GLN A 23 0.37 8.63 -8.01
C GLN A 23 0.95 8.46 -6.61
N LEU A 24 2.23 8.10 -6.52
CA LEU A 24 2.94 8.05 -5.24
C LEU A 24 3.27 9.47 -4.78
N ILE A 25 2.70 9.92 -3.67
CA ILE A 25 2.91 11.27 -3.13
C ILE A 25 3.99 11.29 -2.06
N LEU A 26 4.12 10.23 -1.27
CA LEU A 26 5.06 10.19 -0.15
C LEU A 26 5.57 8.77 0.08
N ALA A 27 6.87 8.67 0.34
CA ALA A 27 7.54 7.47 0.82
C ALA A 27 8.35 7.84 2.06
N LYS A 28 7.89 7.41 3.24
CA LYS A 28 8.51 7.74 4.53
C LYS A 28 8.95 6.47 5.26
N GLU A 29 10.16 6.49 5.79
CA GLU A 29 10.63 5.41 6.67
C GLU A 29 9.93 5.49 8.02
N ILE A 30 9.38 4.36 8.45
CA ILE A 30 8.75 4.19 9.75
C ILE A 30 9.26 2.91 10.43
N ASN A 31 9.25 2.91 11.76
CA ASN A 31 9.46 1.70 12.55
C ASN A 31 8.11 1.26 13.09
N PHE A 32 7.55 0.21 12.50
CA PHE A 32 6.23 -0.31 12.82
C PHE A 32 6.33 -1.31 13.98
N LYS A 33 5.45 -1.14 14.96
CA LYS A 33 5.28 -2.06 16.10
C LYS A 33 3.80 -2.42 16.23
N ASN A 34 3.49 -3.68 16.04
CA ASN A 34 2.14 -4.25 16.03
C ASN A 34 1.45 -4.16 17.40
N ASP A 35 2.22 -3.90 18.48
CA ASP A 35 1.71 -3.83 19.85
C ASP A 35 0.90 -2.54 20.18
N LYS A 36 0.82 -1.55 19.27
CA LYS A 36 0.14 -0.26 19.55
C LYS A 36 -0.70 0.35 18.42
N ASP A 37 -0.62 -0.14 17.18
CA ASP A 37 -1.24 0.52 16.02
C ASP A 37 -2.45 -0.24 15.45
N PHE A 38 -3.35 -0.69 16.32
CA PHE A 38 -4.60 -1.40 15.95
C PHE A 38 -5.38 -0.63 14.87
N VAL A 39 -5.39 0.71 14.93
CA VAL A 39 -6.08 1.57 13.95
C VAL A 39 -5.43 1.51 12.56
N PHE A 40 -4.10 1.55 12.47
CA PHE A 40 -3.41 1.52 11.18
C PHE A 40 -3.51 0.15 10.52
N VAL A 41 -3.35 -0.93 11.29
CA VAL A 41 -3.52 -2.29 10.77
C VAL A 41 -4.95 -2.49 10.27
N ASN A 42 -5.95 -2.04 11.03
CA ASN A 42 -7.34 -2.18 10.62
C ASN A 42 -7.66 -1.41 9.33
N TYR A 43 -7.03 -0.26 9.12
CA TYR A 43 -7.21 0.51 7.89
C TYR A 43 -6.42 -0.08 6.71
N ASP A 44 -5.13 -0.37 6.91
CA ASP A 44 -4.20 -0.70 5.83
C ASP A 44 -4.26 -2.17 5.42
N ALA A 45 -4.58 -3.06 6.36
CA ALA A 45 -4.52 -4.50 6.18
C ALA A 45 -5.90 -5.16 5.99
N ALA A 46 -7.00 -4.39 6.05
CA ALA A 46 -8.35 -4.93 5.87
C ALA A 46 -8.66 -5.25 4.41
N TYR A 47 -9.00 -6.50 4.16
CA TYR A 47 -9.52 -6.97 2.89
C TYR A 47 -10.82 -7.74 3.11
N LEU A 48 -11.73 -7.64 2.14
CA LEU A 48 -12.97 -8.40 2.15
C LEU A 48 -12.67 -9.79 1.57
N THR A 49 -13.09 -10.83 2.26
CA THR A 49 -13.08 -12.19 1.70
C THR A 49 -14.43 -12.52 1.05
N ASP A 50 -14.47 -13.53 0.18
CA ASP A 50 -15.68 -13.95 -0.56
C ASP A 50 -16.86 -14.29 0.36
N ASP A 51 -16.53 -14.74 1.57
CA ASP A 51 -17.42 -15.02 2.70
C ASP A 51 -17.92 -13.75 3.43
N CYS A 52 -17.77 -12.57 2.81
CA CYS A 52 -18.17 -11.24 3.33
C CYS A 52 -17.58 -10.92 4.71
N SER A 53 -16.47 -11.57 5.06
CA SER A 53 -15.79 -11.38 6.33
C SER A 53 -14.59 -10.45 6.14
N ILE A 54 -14.35 -9.57 7.11
CA ILE A 54 -13.17 -8.69 7.10
C ILE A 54 -12.02 -9.48 7.72
N LYS A 55 -10.98 -9.76 6.93
CA LYS A 55 -9.71 -10.30 7.43
C LYS A 55 -8.62 -9.24 7.37
N PHE A 56 -7.61 -9.41 8.22
CA PHE A 56 -6.47 -8.53 8.30
C PHE A 56 -5.22 -9.27 7.85
N HIS A 57 -4.42 -8.62 7.01
CA HIS A 57 -3.10 -9.14 6.64
C HIS A 57 -2.13 -8.96 7.81
N ASP A 58 -1.43 -10.04 8.19
CA ASP A 58 -0.42 -9.98 9.25
C ASP A 58 0.75 -9.07 8.84
N LEU A 59 0.98 -8.04 9.64
CA LEU A 59 2.10 -7.11 9.50
C LEU A 59 3.04 -7.28 10.70
N PRO A 60 4.17 -7.99 10.55
CA PRO A 60 5.12 -8.17 11.63
C PRO A 60 5.87 -6.86 11.94
N ASP A 61 6.31 -6.72 13.19
CA ASP A 61 7.16 -5.61 13.63
C ASP A 61 8.39 -5.45 12.74
N GLY A 62 8.78 -4.20 12.50
CA GLY A 62 10.01 -3.91 11.78
C GLY A 62 10.05 -2.56 11.08
N LYS A 63 11.07 -2.39 10.24
CA LYS A 63 11.27 -1.17 9.45
C LYS A 63 10.52 -1.26 8.13
N TYR A 64 9.66 -0.28 7.88
CA TYR A 64 8.86 -0.18 6.67
C TYR A 64 9.04 1.17 5.98
N LEU A 65 8.69 1.19 4.71
CA LEU A 65 8.36 2.39 3.97
C LEU A 65 6.83 2.53 4.00
N LEU A 66 6.35 3.59 4.65
CA LEU A 66 4.99 4.07 4.52
C LEU A 66 4.86 4.81 3.21
N LEU A 67 4.04 4.26 2.32
CA LEU A 67 3.73 4.87 1.03
C LEU A 67 2.34 5.49 1.11
N LEU A 68 2.19 6.71 0.58
CA LEU A 68 0.91 7.37 0.40
C LEU A 68 0.68 7.59 -1.10
N PHE A 69 -0.46 7.14 -1.58
CA PHE A 69 -0.87 7.25 -2.97
C PHE A 69 -2.14 8.10 -3.09
N VAL A 70 -2.26 8.79 -4.22
CA VAL A 70 -3.48 9.46 -4.68
C VAL A 70 -3.93 8.78 -5.96
N GLY A 71 -5.09 8.12 -5.92
CA GLY A 71 -5.73 7.56 -7.10
C GLY A 71 -6.63 8.54 -7.84
N TYR A 72 -7.41 8.00 -8.78
CA TYR A 72 -8.52 8.72 -9.40
C TYR A 72 -9.52 9.22 -8.33
N ASP A 73 -10.23 10.31 -8.65
CA ASP A 73 -11.15 11.01 -7.75
C ASP A 73 -10.52 11.50 -6.43
N ASN A 74 -9.19 11.66 -6.41
CA ASN A 74 -8.42 12.08 -5.24
C ASN A 74 -8.54 11.13 -4.03
N ILE A 75 -8.90 9.87 -4.28
CA ILE A 75 -8.99 8.87 -3.22
C ILE A 75 -7.57 8.51 -2.76
N LEU A 76 -7.32 8.74 -1.48
CA LEU A 76 -6.04 8.49 -0.82
C LEU A 76 -6.00 7.07 -0.28
N PHE A 77 -4.86 6.40 -0.44
CA PHE A 77 -4.59 5.16 0.27
C PHE A 77 -3.13 5.07 0.70
N THR A 78 -2.91 4.39 1.81
CA THR A 78 -1.56 4.03 2.26
C THR A 78 -1.23 2.59 1.94
N THR A 79 0.06 2.26 2.01
CA THR A 79 0.50 0.87 2.04
C THR A 79 1.89 0.77 2.64
N LEU A 80 2.17 -0.31 3.37
CA LEU A 80 3.50 -0.60 3.89
C LEU A 80 4.28 -1.53 2.96
N ARG A 81 5.57 -1.23 2.79
CA ARG A 81 6.54 -2.11 2.13
C ARG A 81 7.77 -2.25 3.00
N LYS A 82 8.36 -3.45 3.06
CA LYS A 82 9.58 -3.68 3.85
C LYS A 82 10.65 -2.67 3.44
N ASN A 83 11.32 -2.09 4.43
CA ASN A 83 12.39 -1.13 4.16
C ASN A 83 13.69 -1.83 3.75
N ASN A 84 13.75 -2.26 2.48
CA ASN A 84 14.92 -2.89 1.87
C ASN A 84 15.39 -2.09 0.65
N LYS A 85 16.57 -2.45 0.10
CA LYS A 85 17.19 -1.74 -1.04
C LYS A 85 16.26 -1.68 -2.25
N GLU A 86 15.65 -2.81 -2.61
CA GLU A 86 14.75 -2.93 -3.76
C GLU A 86 13.54 -1.98 -3.65
N ASN A 87 12.83 -2.00 -2.51
CA ASN A 87 11.67 -1.13 -2.30
C ASN A 87 12.08 0.34 -2.21
N ARG A 88 13.25 0.67 -1.65
CA ARG A 88 13.75 2.05 -1.68
C ARG A 88 14.02 2.53 -3.11
N GLU A 89 14.67 1.71 -3.92
CA GLU A 89 14.94 2.03 -5.32
C GLU A 89 13.64 2.18 -6.12
N LYS A 90 12.64 1.34 -5.83
CA LYS A 90 11.35 1.37 -6.50
C LYS A 90 10.46 2.54 -6.07
N TYR A 91 10.31 2.81 -4.78
CA TYR A 91 9.32 3.77 -4.30
C TYR A 91 9.94 5.12 -3.92
N ALA A 92 11.02 5.13 -3.12
CA ALA A 92 11.58 6.39 -2.62
C ALA A 92 12.15 7.28 -3.74
N LYS A 93 12.67 6.68 -4.82
CA LYS A 93 13.18 7.42 -6.00
C LYS A 93 12.09 7.82 -6.99
N ASN A 94 10.87 7.30 -6.86
CA ASN A 94 9.78 7.49 -7.82
C ASN A 94 8.57 8.19 -7.20
N VAL A 95 8.77 8.96 -6.11
CA VAL A 95 7.76 9.89 -5.61
C VAL A 95 7.41 10.88 -6.73
N GLY A 96 6.12 11.10 -6.96
CA GLY A 96 5.54 11.86 -8.05
C GLY A 96 5.19 11.02 -9.29
N ARG A 97 5.60 9.74 -9.37
CA ARG A 97 5.24 8.86 -10.49
C ARG A 97 3.94 8.11 -10.25
N TYR A 98 3.29 7.76 -11.35
CA TYR A 98 2.13 6.88 -11.35
C TYR A 98 2.54 5.41 -11.30
N PHE A 99 1.78 4.65 -10.52
CA PHE A 99 1.89 3.23 -10.37
C PHE A 99 0.61 2.56 -10.86
N GLU A 100 0.76 1.45 -11.57
CA GLU A 100 -0.34 0.55 -11.93
C GLU A 100 -0.63 -0.36 -10.74
N ILE A 101 -1.88 -0.39 -10.28
CA ILE A 101 -2.32 -1.25 -9.19
C ILE A 101 -2.67 -2.61 -9.77
N ILE A 102 -1.95 -3.64 -9.32
CA ILE A 102 -2.15 -5.03 -9.73
C ILE A 102 -2.62 -5.82 -8.51
N ILE A 103 -3.78 -6.45 -8.62
CA ILE A 103 -4.31 -7.36 -7.61
C ILE A 103 -3.99 -8.78 -8.07
N GLU A 104 -3.19 -9.50 -7.28
CA GLU A 104 -2.84 -10.91 -7.51
C GLU A 104 -3.80 -11.74 -6.64
N GLU A 105 -4.89 -12.23 -7.23
CA GLU A 105 -5.86 -13.14 -6.59
C GLU A 105 -5.24 -14.51 -6.23
#